data_AF-A0A921B7W7-F1
#
_entry.id   AF-A0A921B7W7-F1
#
_cell.length_a   1.000
_cell.length_b   1.000
_cell.length_c   1.000
_cell.angle_alpha   90.00
_cell.angle_beta   90.00
_cell.angle_gamma   90.00
#
_symmetry.space_group_name_H-M   'P 1'
#
loop_
_entity.id
_entity.type
_entity.pdbx_description
1 polymer ?
#
loop_
_entity_poly.entity_id
_entity_poly.type
_entity_poly.pdbx_seq_one_letter_code
_entity_poly.pdbx_strand_id
1 'polypeptide(L)'
;MNQSIPGEVCNLVKGKWVQSKTFRKDIPDPLNGEDFLNVPDTLEYNEFIDNLDICPKSGLHNPLKNVERYLMLGEVCTKTAELLREDEVAEYFAKLIQRVMPKSDSQCLGEVTVTKSFL
;
A
#
# COMPACT_ATOMS: atom_id res chain seq x y z
N MET A 1 -6.26 10.38 11.90
CA MET A 1 -5.03 11.12 11.53
C MET A 1 -5.39 12.59 11.43
N ASN A 2 -4.64 13.46 12.11
CA ASN A 2 -4.82 14.92 12.11
C ASN A 2 -3.47 15.61 12.42
N GLN A 3 -3.44 16.93 12.52
CA GLN A 3 -2.21 17.69 12.78
C GLN A 3 -1.53 17.37 14.12
N SER A 4 -2.31 17.12 15.17
CA SER A 4 -1.75 16.78 16.49
C SER A 4 -1.21 15.36 16.54
N ILE A 5 -1.80 14.45 15.75
CA ILE A 5 -1.40 13.04 15.64
C ILE A 5 -1.40 12.64 14.16
N PRO A 6 -0.33 12.99 13.42
CA PRO A 6 -0.18 12.62 12.02
C PRO A 6 -0.11 11.10 11.85
N GLY A 7 -0.56 10.60 10.70
CA GLY A 7 -0.33 9.20 10.32
C GLY A 7 1.10 8.99 9.86
N GLU A 8 1.72 7.87 10.25
CA GLU A 8 3.08 7.51 9.84
C GLU A 8 3.04 6.57 8.64
N VAL A 9 3.76 6.93 7.58
CA VAL A 9 3.98 6.07 6.41
C VAL A 9 5.43 5.64 6.39
N CYS A 10 5.70 4.41 5.95
CA CYS A 10 7.04 3.85 5.82
C CYS A 10 7.27 3.37 4.39
N ASN A 11 8.54 3.34 3.98
CA ASN A 11 8.96 2.62 2.80
C ASN A 11 9.05 1.12 3.10
N LEU A 12 8.86 0.27 2.10
CA LEU A 12 9.10 -1.17 2.19
C LEU A 12 10.27 -1.56 1.28
N VAL A 13 11.40 -1.96 1.87
CA VAL A 13 12.61 -2.37 1.12
C VAL A 13 13.19 -3.63 1.74
N LYS A 14 13.59 -4.60 0.90
CA LYS A 14 14.15 -5.90 1.34
C LYS A 14 13.29 -6.61 2.41
N GLY A 15 11.97 -6.47 2.32
CA GLY A 15 11.00 -7.05 3.25
C GLY A 15 10.93 -6.38 4.62
N LYS A 16 11.45 -5.16 4.77
CA LYS A 16 11.45 -4.39 6.03
C LYS A 16 10.83 -3.01 5.84
N TRP A 17 10.09 -2.58 6.85
CA TRP A 17 9.59 -1.21 6.95
C TRP A 17 10.73 -0.29 7.36
N VAL A 18 10.97 0.75 6.57
CA VAL A 18 12.05 1.73 6.78
C VAL A 18 11.46 3.12 6.78
N GLN A 19 11.84 3.91 7.79
CA GLN A 19 11.42 5.29 7.96
C GLN A 19 12.52 6.25 7.45
N SER A 20 12.11 7.40 6.90
CA SER A 20 13.05 8.48 6.52
C SER A 20 13.25 9.48 7.66
N LYS A 21 14.33 10.26 7.60
CA LYS A 21 14.56 11.41 8.49
C LYS A 21 13.83 12.66 8.01
N THR A 22 13.46 12.70 6.74
CA THR A 22 12.77 13.83 6.08
C THR A 22 11.42 13.37 5.56
N PHE A 23 10.44 14.27 5.64
CA PHE A 23 9.06 14.01 5.26
C PHE A 23 8.58 15.02 4.23
N ARG A 24 7.72 14.57 3.33
CA ARG A 24 7.05 15.40 2.32
C ARG A 24 6.20 16.46 3.01
N LYS A 25 6.29 17.71 2.53
CA LYS A 25 5.52 18.87 3.03
C LYS A 25 4.44 19.36 2.07
N ASP A 26 4.36 18.75 0.92
CA ASP A 26 3.45 19.09 -0.18
C ASP A 26 2.24 18.14 -0.25
N ILE A 27 1.96 17.42 0.83
CA ILE A 27 0.80 16.52 0.97
C ILE A 27 -0.08 17.02 2.13
N PRO A 28 -0.77 18.16 1.95
CA PRO A 28 -1.67 18.68 2.98
C PRO A 28 -2.95 17.84 3.06
N ASP A 29 -3.64 17.93 4.19
CA ASP A 29 -5.00 17.43 4.34
C ASP A 29 -5.92 18.10 3.30
N PRO A 30 -6.56 17.33 2.41
CA PRO A 30 -7.41 17.88 1.37
C PRO A 30 -8.68 18.58 1.88
N LEU A 31 -9.05 18.42 3.16
CA LEU A 31 -10.24 19.04 3.75
C LEU A 31 -9.96 20.37 4.46
N ASN A 32 -8.73 20.62 4.93
CA ASN A 32 -8.42 21.82 5.72
C ASN A 32 -7.02 22.41 5.46
N GLY A 33 -6.16 21.73 4.70
CA GLY A 33 -4.82 22.21 4.34
C GLY A 33 -3.71 21.88 5.35
N GLU A 34 -4.02 21.27 6.49
CA GLU A 34 -3.05 21.02 7.56
C GLU A 34 -2.17 19.77 7.29
N ASP A 35 -0.99 19.73 7.91
CA ASP A 35 -0.17 18.52 7.94
C ASP A 35 -0.93 17.39 8.68
N PHE A 36 -1.04 16.20 8.10
CA PHE A 36 -1.74 15.06 8.73
C PHE A 36 -1.11 13.69 8.46
N LEU A 37 -0.06 13.65 7.62
CA LEU A 37 0.70 12.46 7.28
C LEU A 37 2.20 12.78 7.27
N ASN A 38 2.98 11.88 7.82
CA ASN A 38 4.43 11.84 7.72
C ASN A 38 4.80 10.82 6.63
N VAL A 39 4.89 11.31 5.39
CA VAL A 39 5.28 10.48 4.23
C VAL A 39 6.78 10.64 3.98
N PRO A 40 7.56 9.55 3.92
CA PRO A 40 9.00 9.61 3.67
C PRO A 40 9.33 10.40 2.40
N ASP A 41 10.13 11.45 2.53
CA ASP A 41 10.73 12.13 1.38
C ASP A 41 11.99 11.36 0.95
N THR A 42 11.78 10.37 0.09
CA THR A 42 12.82 9.43 -0.32
C THR A 42 13.61 10.02 -1.48
N LEU A 43 14.85 10.44 -1.22
CA LEU A 43 15.75 10.98 -2.25
C LEU A 43 16.90 10.01 -2.60
N GLU A 44 17.19 9.06 -1.71
CA GLU A 44 18.25 8.06 -1.87
C GLU A 44 17.66 6.73 -2.34
N TYR A 45 17.89 6.37 -3.59
CA TYR A 45 17.26 5.20 -4.23
C TYR A 45 18.16 3.97 -4.33
N ASN A 46 19.46 4.08 -4.00
CA ASN A 46 20.44 3.01 -4.23
C ASN A 46 19.99 1.67 -3.62
N GLU A 47 19.48 1.67 -2.38
CA GLU A 47 19.03 0.43 -1.74
C GLU A 47 17.83 -0.21 -2.45
N PHE A 48 16.94 0.60 -3.04
CA PHE A 48 15.80 0.12 -3.80
C PHE A 48 16.24 -0.45 -5.14
N ILE A 49 17.19 0.21 -5.82
CA ILE A 49 17.79 -0.26 -7.06
C ILE A 49 18.49 -1.61 -6.83
N ASP A 50 19.34 -1.70 -5.80
CA ASP A 50 20.00 -2.95 -5.41
C ASP A 50 19.00 -4.06 -5.08
N ASN A 51 17.88 -3.72 -4.43
CA ASN A 51 16.83 -4.68 -4.10
C ASN A 51 16.03 -5.13 -5.34
N LEU A 52 15.94 -4.32 -6.39
CA LEU A 52 15.32 -4.73 -7.66
C LEU A 52 16.23 -5.69 -8.43
N ASP A 53 17.55 -5.48 -8.37
CA ASP A 53 18.56 -6.29 -9.06
C ASP A 53 18.62 -7.76 -8.58
N ILE A 54 18.04 -8.07 -7.42
CA ILE A 54 17.92 -9.46 -6.96
C ILE A 54 16.98 -10.29 -7.86
N CYS A 55 16.11 -9.63 -8.62
CA CYS A 55 15.21 -10.29 -9.56
C CYS A 55 15.95 -10.56 -10.87
N PRO A 56 16.27 -11.83 -11.20
CA PRO A 56 16.92 -12.12 -12.47
C PRO A 56 15.97 -11.86 -13.63
N LYS A 57 16.51 -11.66 -14.84
CA LYS A 57 15.72 -11.41 -16.07
C LYS A 57 14.69 -12.51 -16.38
N SER A 58 14.92 -13.73 -15.91
CA SER A 58 13.97 -14.85 -16.04
C SER A 58 12.78 -14.78 -15.07
N GLY A 59 12.73 -13.76 -14.22
CA GLY A 59 11.81 -13.65 -13.09
C GLY A 59 12.21 -14.50 -11.87
N LEU A 60 11.53 -14.22 -10.75
CA LEU A 60 11.58 -15.02 -9.52
C LEU A 60 10.90 -16.39 -9.69
N HIS A 61 9.94 -16.48 -10.61
CA HIS A 61 9.31 -17.71 -11.09
C HIS A 61 8.88 -17.54 -12.56
N ASN A 62 8.68 -18.66 -13.26
CA ASN A 62 8.14 -18.74 -14.61
C ASN A 62 7.60 -20.16 -14.85
N PRO A 63 7.03 -20.50 -16.03
CA PRO A 63 6.45 -21.83 -16.27
C PRO A 63 7.41 -23.02 -16.10
N LEU A 64 8.72 -22.79 -16.02
CA LEU A 64 9.76 -23.81 -15.87
C LEU A 64 10.59 -23.67 -14.57
N LYS A 65 10.36 -22.62 -13.76
CA LYS A 65 11.16 -22.27 -12.58
C LYS A 65 10.26 -21.83 -11.43
N ASN A 66 10.40 -22.45 -10.26
CA ASN A 66 9.63 -22.11 -9.05
C ASN A 66 8.12 -22.05 -9.32
N VAL A 67 7.61 -23.04 -10.07
CA VAL A 67 6.23 -23.08 -10.57
C VAL A 67 5.19 -23.10 -9.43
N GLU A 68 5.57 -23.58 -8.26
CA GLU A 68 4.76 -23.57 -7.05
C GLU A 68 4.35 -22.15 -6.61
N ARG A 69 5.10 -21.11 -7.03
CA ARG A 69 4.77 -19.72 -6.70
C ARG A 69 3.46 -19.25 -7.33
N TYR A 70 3.02 -19.84 -8.45
CA TYR A 70 1.71 -19.52 -9.01
C TYR A 70 0.58 -19.90 -8.05
N LEU A 71 0.66 -21.08 -7.44
CA LEU A 71 -0.33 -21.55 -6.47
C LEU A 71 -0.24 -20.76 -5.17
N MET A 72 0.97 -20.54 -4.66
CA MET A 72 1.20 -19.75 -3.46
C MET A 72 0.63 -18.32 -3.59
N LEU A 73 0.83 -17.65 -4.73
CA LEU A 73 0.26 -16.33 -4.95
C LEU A 73 -1.26 -16.37 -5.07
N GLY A 74 -1.84 -17.44 -5.64
CA GLY A 74 -3.30 -17.66 -5.63
C GLY A 74 -3.87 -17.80 -4.22
N GLU A 75 -3.17 -18.51 -3.33
CA GLU A 75 -3.54 -18.61 -1.91
C GLU A 75 -3.46 -17.26 -1.20
N VAL A 76 -2.43 -16.46 -1.49
CA VAL A 76 -2.30 -15.10 -0.95
C VAL A 76 -3.45 -14.21 -1.41
N CYS A 77 -3.82 -14.27 -2.70
CA CYS A 77 -4.94 -13.49 -3.23
C CYS A 77 -6.27 -13.90 -2.57
N THR A 78 -6.51 -15.21 -2.45
CA THR A 78 -7.71 -15.75 -1.78
C THR A 78 -7.84 -15.23 -0.35
N LYS A 79 -6.77 -15.35 0.46
CA LYS A 79 -6.75 -14.88 1.85
C LYS A 79 -6.95 -13.36 1.95
N THR A 80 -6.37 -12.61 1.00
CA THR A 80 -6.51 -11.15 0.97
C THR A 80 -7.94 -10.74 0.61
N ALA A 81 -8.56 -11.41 -0.37
CA ALA A 81 -9.96 -11.17 -0.76
C ALA A 81 -10.96 -11.56 0.35
N GLU A 82 -10.65 -12.60 1.14
CA GLU A 82 -11.41 -12.98 2.33
C GLU A 82 -11.37 -11.86 3.39
N LEU A 83 -10.18 -11.36 3.74
CA LEU A 83 -10.04 -10.25 4.69
C LEU A 83 -10.75 -8.98 4.20
N LEU A 84 -10.62 -8.62 2.92
CA LEU A 84 -11.30 -7.45 2.35
C LEU A 84 -12.83 -7.63 2.25
N ARG A 85 -13.36 -8.82 2.52
CA ARG A 85 -14.81 -9.06 2.61
C ARG A 85 -15.35 -8.73 4.00
N GLU A 86 -14.52 -8.74 5.02
CA GLU A 86 -14.93 -8.38 6.38
C GLU A 86 -15.35 -6.91 6.41
N ASP A 87 -16.56 -6.63 6.90
CA ASP A 87 -17.15 -5.28 6.86
C ASP A 87 -16.25 -4.25 7.57
N GLU A 88 -15.63 -4.63 8.70
CA GLU A 88 -14.72 -3.77 9.45
C GLU A 88 -13.47 -3.40 8.63
N VAL A 89 -12.86 -4.38 7.94
CA VAL A 89 -11.69 -4.17 7.10
C VAL A 89 -12.04 -3.32 5.88
N ALA A 90 -13.18 -3.62 5.25
CA ALA A 90 -13.65 -2.87 4.09
C ALA A 90 -13.98 -1.41 4.45
N GLU A 91 -14.65 -1.19 5.57
CA GLU A 91 -14.95 0.15 6.08
C GLU A 91 -13.68 0.90 6.47
N TYR A 92 -12.72 0.23 7.11
CA TYR A 92 -11.42 0.83 7.44
C TYR A 92 -10.74 1.40 6.18
N PHE A 93 -10.62 0.60 5.11
CA PHE A 93 -10.02 1.07 3.86
C PHE A 93 -10.86 2.16 3.19
N ALA A 94 -12.19 2.05 3.19
CA ALA A 94 -13.06 3.07 2.62
C ALA A 94 -12.88 4.43 3.31
N LYS A 95 -12.81 4.44 4.65
CA LYS A 95 -12.56 5.66 5.44
C LYS A 95 -11.14 6.18 5.27
N LEU A 96 -10.15 5.29 5.15
CA LEU A 96 -8.77 5.69 4.86
C LEU A 96 -8.64 6.36 3.48
N ILE A 97 -9.24 5.78 2.43
CA ILE A 97 -9.30 6.36 1.09
C ILE A 97 -9.99 7.72 1.13
N GLN A 98 -11.16 7.80 1.77
CA GLN A 98 -11.91 9.06 1.88
C GLN A 98 -11.09 10.15 2.57
N ARG A 99 -10.31 9.78 3.59
CA ARG A 99 -9.50 10.73 4.35
C ARG A 99 -8.40 11.36 3.50
N VAL A 100 -7.78 10.60 2.59
CA VAL A 100 -6.69 11.10 1.73
C VAL A 100 -7.15 11.60 0.37
N MET A 101 -8.34 11.17 -0.08
CA MET A 101 -8.96 11.55 -1.35
C MET A 101 -10.48 11.71 -1.14
N PRO A 102 -10.94 12.91 -0.73
CA PRO A 102 -12.33 13.13 -0.33
C PRO A 102 -13.31 12.85 -1.46
N LYS A 103 -14.08 11.77 -1.27
CA LYS A 103 -15.17 11.34 -2.15
C LYS A 103 -16.24 10.63 -1.32
N SER A 104 -17.38 10.36 -1.93
CA SER A 104 -18.50 9.72 -1.20
C SER A 104 -18.13 8.34 -0.65
N ASP A 105 -18.75 7.95 0.46
CA ASP A 105 -18.54 6.62 1.08
C ASP A 105 -18.77 5.49 0.07
N SER A 106 -19.80 5.60 -0.76
CA SER A 106 -20.11 4.60 -1.79
C SER A 106 -19.02 4.49 -2.86
N GLN A 107 -18.37 5.60 -3.24
CA GLN A 107 -17.24 5.57 -4.16
C GLN A 107 -16.01 4.92 -3.53
N CYS A 108 -15.69 5.25 -2.28
CA CYS A 108 -14.57 4.62 -1.57
C CYS A 108 -14.79 3.11 -1.38
N LEU A 109 -15.99 2.71 -0.95
CA LEU A 109 -16.34 1.29 -0.82
C LEU A 109 -16.33 0.56 -2.17
N GLY A 110 -16.66 1.28 -3.25
CA GLY A 110 -16.53 0.79 -4.62
C GLY A 110 -15.09 0.39 -4.96
N GLU A 111 -14.10 1.20 -4.60
CA GLU A 111 -12.68 0.90 -4.83
C GLU A 111 -12.23 -0.37 -4.07
N VAL A 112 -12.65 -0.51 -2.81
CA VAL A 112 -12.38 -1.72 -2.02
C VAL A 112 -13.05 -2.94 -2.65
N THR A 113 -14.29 -2.79 -3.09
CA THR A 113 -15.09 -3.87 -3.72
C THR A 113 -14.46 -4.36 -5.02
N VAL A 114 -14.02 -3.45 -5.89
CA VAL A 114 -13.35 -3.80 -7.15
C VAL A 114 -12.00 -4.47 -6.88
N THR A 115 -11.21 -3.95 -5.94
CA THR A 115 -9.92 -4.53 -5.56
C THR A 115 -10.08 -5.96 -5.04
N LYS A 116 -11.04 -6.18 -4.14
CA LYS A 116 -11.40 -7.52 -3.63
C LYS A 116 -11.85 -8.46 -4.74
N SER A 117 -12.54 -7.97 -5.77
CA SER A 117 -13.04 -8.80 -6.87
C SER A 117 -11.95 -9.18 -7.89
N PHE A 118 -10.88 -8.37 -7.95
CA PHE A 118 -9.72 -8.64 -8.79
C PHE A 118 -8.78 -9.69 -8.18
N LEU A 119 -8.64 -9.65 -6.85
CA LEU A 119 -7.87 -10.62 -6.06
C LEU A 119 -8.60 -11.98 -6.00
#